data_AF-A0A0G0MRR1-F1
#
_entry.id   AF-A0A0G0MRR1-F1
#
_cell.length_a   1.000
_cell.length_b   1.000
_cell.length_c   1.000
_cell.angle_alpha   90.00
_cell.angle_beta   90.00
_cell.angle_gamma   90.00
#
_symmetry.space_group_name_H-M   'P 1'
#
loop_
_entity.id
_entity.type
_entity.pdbx_description
1 polymer ?
#
loop_
_entity_poly.entity_id
_entity_poly.type
_entity_poly.pdbx_seq_one_letter_code
_entity_poly.pdbx_strand_id
1 'polypeptide(L)'
;MKYLWDEITDIKKFLGVYDKIVLLLDFDGTLTPIVKPPNRAELSKSMRNLLIKLSKKQGFYLAILSGRTLKDIKKKIGLPNIIYGGNHGLEGEIFGKKYLFPVPDKALRALEKIQEQLNQVTGRFKGTFIQNKSLTLSFHYRLAKKQQVPEIKLLVNQMLKPYISKRLIAIIRGKKVIEITPNVNWNKGHFAALIVKKITDRIKTPPLAIVIGDDTTDEKAFQKLKKQITITVGKKYHSKAKYYIKNTKEVIKFLKLLNTINEKYFAKLRRLKNIVHKKDFQNPDFLEFWKGLIRDSTGRWLAYYYKGVKYFKYGKQSKPDLNDKLQLALIKSSIKHEQAFLSGLNNGGFKNLKQWLIKLHRKQSYFGTKGQILLKGRISQGEHSKMVIGSVLSLAQKYNDPYINKGAQVVNLPVIDPDGCPMDKWENKQVTHYYPDPKYFDQYLQIMKSKLEQFVLRSDHKVDKKTLEIIASYYQYGINMHMFENVNQSLFANQANAMLKLLGLKPVEHGILDFAAMRLQPKNFLNYFIDEVNYSA
;
A
#
# COMPACT_ATOMS: atom_id res chain seq x y z
N MET A 1 23.49 4.36 1.06
CA MET A 1 22.11 4.08 1.48
C MET A 1 21.34 5.38 1.63
N LYS A 2 20.03 5.39 1.38
CA LYS A 2 19.15 6.56 1.55
C LYS A 2 18.26 6.44 2.80
N TYR A 3 17.68 7.52 3.29
CA TYR A 3 16.66 7.43 4.36
C TYR A 3 15.33 6.96 3.76
N LEU A 4 14.67 6.00 4.40
CA LEU A 4 13.49 5.32 3.84
C LEU A 4 12.29 6.27 3.63
N TRP A 5 12.11 7.25 4.51
CA TRP A 5 10.91 8.09 4.50
C TRP A 5 10.93 9.17 3.41
N ASP A 6 12.10 9.62 2.98
CA ASP A 6 12.26 10.52 1.83
C ASP A 6 11.89 9.79 0.52
N GLU A 7 12.32 8.53 0.43
CA GLU A 7 12.10 7.62 -0.70
C GLU A 7 10.72 6.93 -0.67
N ILE A 8 9.86 7.24 0.30
CA ILE A 8 8.62 6.49 0.53
C ILE A 8 7.66 6.54 -0.66
N THR A 9 7.76 7.59 -1.48
CA THR A 9 6.98 7.75 -2.73
C THR A 9 7.32 6.62 -3.71
N ASP A 10 8.60 6.29 -3.87
CA ASP A 10 9.07 5.28 -4.83
C ASP A 10 9.02 3.86 -4.26
N ILE A 11 9.20 3.72 -2.95
CA ILE A 11 8.93 2.46 -2.23
C ILE A 11 7.45 2.07 -2.39
N LYS A 12 6.51 3.02 -2.25
CA LYS A 12 5.08 2.81 -2.53
C LYS A 12 4.85 2.40 -4.00
N LYS A 13 5.46 3.07 -4.98
CA LYS A 13 5.40 2.65 -6.40
C LYS A 13 5.83 1.20 -6.58
N PHE A 14 6.94 0.79 -5.97
CA PHE A 14 7.45 -0.58 -6.08
C PHE A 14 6.49 -1.59 -5.43
N LEU A 15 5.95 -1.27 -4.25
CA LEU A 15 4.96 -2.11 -3.56
C LEU A 15 3.68 -2.30 -4.39
N GLY A 16 3.22 -1.25 -5.10
CA GLY A 16 2.05 -1.30 -5.98
C GLY A 16 2.19 -2.11 -7.27
N VAL A 17 3.36 -2.70 -7.54
CA VAL A 17 3.62 -3.56 -8.72
C VAL A 17 3.56 -5.06 -8.39
N TYR A 18 3.73 -5.46 -7.14
CA TYR A 18 3.84 -6.87 -6.75
C TYR A 18 2.60 -7.39 -6.03
N ASP A 19 2.15 -8.57 -6.44
CA ASP A 19 0.98 -9.24 -5.88
C ASP A 19 1.27 -10.00 -4.57
N LYS A 20 2.54 -10.19 -4.22
CA LYS A 20 2.99 -11.04 -3.11
C LYS A 20 4.23 -10.42 -2.48
N ILE A 21 4.23 -10.26 -1.16
CA ILE A 21 5.29 -9.62 -0.38
C ILE A 21 5.85 -10.59 0.66
N VAL A 22 7.18 -10.67 0.79
CA VAL A 22 7.87 -11.42 1.85
C VAL A 22 8.53 -10.44 2.82
N LEU A 23 8.07 -10.42 4.06
CA LEU A 23 8.67 -9.64 5.14
C LEU A 23 9.71 -10.50 5.86
N LEU A 24 10.98 -10.22 5.62
CA LEU A 24 12.14 -10.87 6.26
C LEU A 24 12.63 -9.95 7.37
N LEU A 25 12.15 -10.18 8.59
CA LEU A 25 12.38 -9.30 9.74
C LEU A 25 13.35 -9.96 10.72
N ASP A 26 14.41 -9.25 11.08
CA ASP A 26 15.20 -9.56 12.27
C ASP A 26 14.41 -9.24 13.57
N PHE A 27 14.88 -9.73 14.71
CA PHE A 27 14.21 -9.54 16.01
C PHE A 27 14.88 -8.50 16.93
N ASP A 28 16.14 -8.69 17.33
CA ASP A 28 16.82 -7.88 18.36
C ASP A 28 17.37 -6.58 17.77
N GLY A 29 16.99 -5.44 18.33
CA GLY A 29 17.23 -4.11 17.74
C GLY A 29 16.20 -3.75 16.66
N THR A 30 15.76 -4.73 15.88
CA THR A 30 14.82 -4.54 14.75
C THR A 30 13.36 -4.47 15.16
N LEU A 31 12.82 -5.52 15.78
CA LEU A 31 11.41 -5.60 16.22
C LEU A 31 11.22 -5.25 17.70
N THR A 32 12.26 -5.45 18.51
CA THR A 32 12.34 -5.04 19.92
C THR A 32 13.64 -4.26 20.16
N PRO A 33 13.68 -3.22 21.00
CA PRO A 33 14.92 -2.51 21.31
C PRO A 33 16.00 -3.43 21.92
N ILE A 34 17.28 -3.08 21.79
CA ILE A 34 18.38 -3.83 22.41
C ILE A 34 18.34 -3.62 23.94
N VAL A 35 17.83 -4.60 24.68
CA VAL A 35 17.72 -4.57 26.16
C VAL A 35 18.86 -5.31 26.87
N LYS A 36 18.87 -5.22 28.21
CA LYS A 36 19.79 -5.93 29.11
C LYS A 36 18.98 -6.54 30.28
N PRO A 37 19.25 -7.79 30.69
CA PRO A 37 19.88 -8.87 29.93
C PRO A 37 19.10 -9.28 28.66
N PRO A 38 19.71 -9.97 27.67
CA PRO A 38 19.09 -10.26 26.37
C PRO A 38 17.85 -11.17 26.43
N ASN A 39 17.66 -11.93 27.51
CA ASN A 39 16.45 -12.74 27.71
C ASN A 39 15.20 -11.89 27.97
N ARG A 40 15.33 -10.63 28.43
CA ARG A 40 14.22 -9.67 28.59
C ARG A 40 13.73 -9.02 27.28
N ALA A 41 14.27 -9.41 26.12
CA ALA A 41 13.86 -8.87 24.83
C ALA A 41 12.47 -9.38 24.44
N GLU A 42 11.47 -8.51 24.39
CA GLU A 42 10.05 -8.85 24.15
C GLU A 42 9.37 -7.91 23.16
N LEU A 43 8.31 -8.42 22.51
CA LEU A 43 7.46 -7.61 21.62
C LEU A 43 6.52 -6.74 22.45
N SER A 44 6.49 -5.43 22.19
CA SER A 44 5.42 -4.57 22.71
C SER A 44 4.05 -5.04 22.20
N LYS A 45 2.98 -4.81 22.98
CA LYS A 45 1.59 -5.14 22.60
C LYS A 45 1.22 -4.58 21.21
N SER A 46 1.71 -3.39 20.89
CA SER A 46 1.54 -2.74 19.57
C SER A 46 2.23 -3.51 18.44
N MET A 47 3.50 -3.93 18.64
CA MET A 47 4.23 -4.73 17.64
C MET A 47 3.63 -6.13 17.47
N ARG A 48 3.30 -6.81 18.57
CA ARG A 48 2.64 -8.13 18.55
C ARG A 48 1.34 -8.08 17.74
N ASN A 49 0.47 -7.11 18.01
CA ASN A 49 -0.79 -6.94 17.29
C ASN A 49 -0.59 -6.62 15.80
N LEU A 50 0.47 -5.88 15.44
CA LEU A 50 0.80 -5.57 14.06
C LEU A 50 1.33 -6.79 13.29
N LEU A 51 2.19 -7.61 13.92
CA LEU A 51 2.66 -8.87 13.33
C LEU A 51 1.52 -9.89 13.17
N ILE A 52 0.54 -9.93 14.08
CA ILE A 52 -0.70 -10.72 13.92
C ILE A 52 -1.53 -10.27 12.72
N LYS A 53 -1.67 -8.96 12.50
CA LYS A 53 -2.40 -8.44 11.33
C LYS A 53 -1.66 -8.76 10.03
N LEU A 54 -0.34 -8.58 10.00
CA LEU A 54 0.49 -8.89 8.83
C LEU A 54 0.58 -10.39 8.52
N SER A 55 0.60 -11.28 9.52
CA SER A 55 0.60 -12.74 9.27
C SER A 55 -0.74 -13.28 8.75
N LYS A 56 -1.84 -12.57 9.04
CA LYS A 56 -3.19 -12.88 8.51
C LYS A 56 -3.51 -12.11 7.21
N LYS A 57 -2.64 -11.21 6.74
CA LYS A 57 -2.88 -10.39 5.54
C LYS A 57 -2.63 -11.23 4.28
N GLN A 58 -3.67 -11.49 3.51
CA GLN A 58 -3.54 -12.12 2.19
C GLN A 58 -2.54 -11.31 1.35
N GLY A 59 -1.66 -12.01 0.64
CA GLY A 59 -0.55 -11.40 -0.11
C GLY A 59 0.80 -11.45 0.62
N PHE A 60 0.78 -11.46 1.96
CA PHE A 60 1.98 -11.34 2.78
C PHE A 60 2.48 -12.68 3.32
N TYR A 61 3.80 -12.86 3.30
CA TYR A 61 4.52 -13.94 3.97
C TYR A 61 5.45 -13.33 5.01
N LEU A 62 5.13 -13.53 6.29
CA LEU A 62 5.97 -13.07 7.41
C LEU A 62 7.03 -14.12 7.75
N ALA A 63 8.28 -13.69 7.87
CA ALA A 63 9.42 -14.50 8.26
C ALA A 63 10.27 -13.78 9.31
N ILE A 64 10.59 -14.45 10.42
CA ILE A 64 11.45 -13.92 11.49
C ILE A 64 12.80 -14.63 11.49
N LEU A 65 13.90 -13.88 11.40
CA LEU A 65 15.27 -14.40 11.28
C LEU A 65 16.16 -13.90 12.43
N SER A 66 16.73 -14.79 13.24
CA SER A 66 17.50 -14.38 14.44
C SER A 66 18.77 -15.21 14.67
N GLY A 67 19.70 -14.64 15.45
CA GLY A 67 20.82 -15.36 16.09
C GLY A 67 20.42 -16.16 17.34
N ARG A 68 19.16 -16.08 17.76
CA ARG A 68 18.55 -16.94 18.80
C ARG A 68 18.29 -18.35 18.28
N THR A 69 18.13 -19.33 19.17
CA THR A 69 17.64 -20.66 18.77
C THR A 69 16.20 -20.58 18.23
N LEU A 70 15.81 -21.53 17.39
CA LEU A 70 14.44 -21.67 16.88
C LEU A 70 13.43 -21.77 18.04
N LYS A 71 13.79 -22.48 19.11
CA LYS A 71 12.98 -22.61 20.34
C LYS A 71 12.74 -21.27 21.04
N ASP A 72 13.77 -20.44 21.22
CA ASP A 72 13.65 -19.12 21.87
C ASP A 72 12.88 -18.12 20.99
N ILE A 73 13.20 -18.03 19.69
CA ILE A 73 12.49 -17.08 18.82
C ILE A 73 11.02 -17.45 18.59
N LYS A 74 10.68 -18.75 18.50
CA LYS A 74 9.28 -19.19 18.48
C LYS A 74 8.56 -18.86 19.79
N LYS A 75 9.19 -19.07 20.96
CA LYS A 75 8.61 -18.67 22.26
C LYS A 75 8.37 -17.16 22.36
N LYS A 76 9.33 -16.33 21.92
CA LYS A 76 9.24 -14.86 22.03
C LYS A 76 8.23 -14.24 21.08
N ILE A 77 8.20 -14.69 19.82
CA ILE A 77 7.23 -14.20 18.84
C ILE A 77 5.85 -14.80 19.12
N GLY A 78 5.73 -16.11 19.37
CA GLY A 78 4.48 -16.77 19.75
C GLY A 78 3.37 -16.65 18.71
N LEU A 79 3.69 -16.78 17.41
CA LEU A 79 2.72 -16.72 16.32
C LEU A 79 2.77 -18.02 15.48
N PRO A 80 1.62 -18.70 15.27
CA PRO A 80 1.56 -19.83 14.33
C PRO A 80 1.61 -19.35 12.89
N ASN A 81 1.86 -20.28 11.96
CA ASN A 81 1.74 -20.10 10.51
C ASN A 81 2.64 -19.03 9.86
N ILE A 82 3.67 -18.56 10.56
CA ILE A 82 4.74 -17.73 10.01
C ILE A 82 6.04 -18.54 9.85
N ILE A 83 6.98 -18.00 9.08
CA ILE A 83 8.27 -18.62 8.83
C ILE A 83 9.28 -18.19 9.91
N TYR A 84 10.15 -19.11 10.32
CA TYR A 84 11.17 -18.86 11.34
C TYR A 84 12.56 -19.32 10.88
N GLY A 85 13.60 -18.58 11.29
CA GLY A 85 15.00 -18.97 11.19
C GLY A 85 15.75 -18.67 12.49
N GLY A 86 16.40 -19.67 13.06
CA GLY A 86 17.24 -19.60 14.25
C GLY A 86 18.72 -19.87 13.93
N ASN A 87 19.60 -19.67 14.92
CA ASN A 87 21.05 -19.82 14.81
C ASN A 87 21.62 -19.21 13.51
N HIS A 88 21.22 -17.96 13.22
CA HIS A 88 21.60 -17.22 12.02
C HIS A 88 21.27 -17.95 10.70
N GLY A 89 20.18 -18.73 10.67
CA GLY A 89 19.71 -19.48 9.51
C GLY A 89 20.24 -20.91 9.39
N LEU A 90 20.99 -21.42 10.36
CA LEU A 90 21.39 -22.83 10.43
C LEU A 90 20.20 -23.77 10.75
N GLU A 91 19.16 -23.26 11.40
CA GLU A 91 17.90 -23.96 11.63
C GLU A 91 16.70 -23.07 11.28
N GLY A 92 15.53 -23.67 11.06
CA GLY A 92 14.31 -22.91 10.80
C GLY A 92 13.07 -23.77 10.62
N GLU A 93 11.97 -23.10 10.26
CA GLU A 93 10.70 -23.72 9.96
C GLU A 93 10.03 -22.94 8.82
N ILE A 94 9.81 -23.59 7.68
CA ILE A 94 9.23 -23.01 6.47
C ILE A 94 7.92 -23.74 6.18
N PHE A 95 6.79 -23.06 6.33
CA PHE A 95 5.45 -23.63 6.17
C PHE A 95 5.21 -24.89 7.03
N GLY A 96 5.64 -24.87 8.30
CA GLY A 96 5.53 -26.00 9.22
C GLY A 96 6.56 -27.11 9.02
N LYS A 97 7.27 -27.15 7.87
CA LYS A 97 8.37 -28.09 7.65
C LYS A 97 9.64 -27.55 8.32
N LYS A 98 10.22 -28.33 9.24
CA LYS A 98 11.52 -28.04 9.85
C LYS A 98 12.61 -27.97 8.78
N TYR A 99 13.60 -27.12 9.01
CA TYR A 99 14.82 -27.01 8.24
C TYR A 99 16.02 -27.05 9.18
N LEU A 100 17.03 -27.85 8.83
CA LEU A 100 18.32 -27.90 9.50
C LEU A 100 19.39 -27.91 8.41
N PHE A 101 20.38 -27.03 8.51
CA PHE A 101 21.56 -27.06 7.66
C PHE A 101 22.50 -28.19 8.14
N PRO A 102 23.05 -29.02 7.25
CA PRO A 102 23.99 -30.07 7.63
C PRO A 102 25.33 -29.46 8.07
N VAL A 103 25.47 -29.23 9.38
CA VAL A 103 26.72 -28.82 10.01
C VAL A 103 27.64 -30.05 10.12
N PRO A 104 28.89 -30.01 9.63
CA PRO A 104 29.80 -31.15 9.74
C PRO A 104 30.13 -31.49 11.20
N ASP A 105 30.11 -32.78 11.57
CA ASP A 105 30.34 -33.23 12.95
C ASP A 105 31.66 -32.73 13.54
N LYS A 106 32.71 -32.60 12.71
CA LYS A 106 34.01 -32.06 13.12
C LYS A 106 33.95 -30.60 13.61
N ALA A 107 32.90 -29.85 13.24
CA ALA A 107 32.61 -28.53 13.76
C ALA A 107 31.74 -28.60 15.04
N LEU A 108 30.81 -29.55 15.14
CA LEU A 108 30.03 -29.79 16.37
C LEU A 108 30.95 -30.24 17.52
N ARG A 109 31.78 -31.26 17.29
CA ARG A 109 32.84 -31.73 18.20
C ARG A 109 33.90 -30.67 18.53
N ALA A 110 34.02 -29.63 17.70
CA ALA A 110 34.84 -28.46 18.03
C ALA A 110 34.11 -27.51 19.00
N LEU A 111 32.81 -27.24 18.78
CA LEU A 111 32.01 -26.41 19.69
C LEU A 111 31.91 -27.05 21.09
N GLU A 112 31.77 -28.37 21.19
CA GLU A 112 31.77 -29.11 22.46
C GLU A 112 33.06 -28.84 23.27
N LYS A 113 34.23 -29.09 22.66
CA LYS A 113 35.55 -28.84 23.29
C LYS A 113 35.80 -27.37 23.59
N ILE A 114 35.27 -26.46 22.76
CA ILE A 114 35.32 -25.02 23.03
C ILE A 114 34.45 -24.65 24.24
N GLN A 115 33.29 -25.29 24.44
CA GLN A 115 32.48 -25.05 25.64
C GLN A 115 33.23 -25.49 26.90
N GLU A 116 33.83 -26.67 26.90
CA GLU A 116 34.66 -27.18 28.02
C GLU A 116 35.78 -26.19 28.39
N GLN A 117 36.53 -25.71 27.38
CA GLN A 117 37.60 -24.73 27.56
C GLN A 117 37.06 -23.37 28.03
N LEU A 118 35.91 -22.91 27.53
CA LEU A 118 35.28 -21.67 27.99
C LEU A 118 34.71 -21.79 29.42
N ASN A 119 34.30 -22.98 29.88
CA ASN A 119 33.81 -23.16 31.25
C ASN A 119 34.89 -22.77 32.26
N GLN A 120 36.15 -23.13 32.00
CA GLN A 120 37.32 -22.73 32.80
C GLN A 120 37.48 -21.20 32.86
N VAL A 121 37.28 -20.51 31.72
CA VAL A 121 37.27 -19.04 31.64
C VAL A 121 36.13 -18.45 32.47
N THR A 122 34.94 -19.06 32.45
CA THR A 122 33.81 -18.58 33.27
C THR A 122 34.01 -18.78 34.78
N GLY A 123 34.75 -19.81 35.19
CA GLY A 123 35.18 -19.99 36.58
C GLY A 123 36.18 -18.90 37.02
N ARG A 124 37.17 -18.58 36.18
CA ARG A 124 38.19 -17.54 36.45
C ARG A 124 37.63 -16.12 36.47
N PHE A 125 36.66 -15.79 35.62
CA PHE A 125 36.18 -14.42 35.42
C PHE A 125 34.70 -14.21 35.77
N LYS A 126 34.44 -13.83 37.03
CA LYS A 126 33.10 -13.42 37.50
C LYS A 126 32.49 -12.36 36.57
N GLY A 127 31.23 -12.56 36.18
CA GLY A 127 30.52 -11.71 35.21
C GLY A 127 30.72 -12.09 33.74
N THR A 128 31.40 -13.20 33.45
CA THR A 128 31.33 -13.89 32.15
C THR A 128 30.38 -15.09 32.21
N PHE A 129 29.79 -15.49 31.08
CA PHE A 129 28.97 -16.70 30.96
C PHE A 129 28.89 -17.18 29.50
N ILE A 130 28.55 -18.46 29.31
CA ILE A 130 28.34 -19.08 27.99
C ILE A 130 26.84 -19.32 27.79
N GLN A 131 26.34 -19.07 26.59
CA GLN A 131 25.07 -19.60 26.12
C GLN A 131 25.34 -20.64 25.03
N ASN A 132 25.08 -21.92 25.31
CA ASN A 132 25.01 -22.96 24.29
C ASN A 132 23.64 -22.83 23.56
N LYS A 133 23.67 -22.80 22.22
CA LYS A 133 22.50 -22.67 21.33
C LYS A 133 22.34 -23.92 20.42
N SER A 134 22.90 -25.05 20.83
CA SER A 134 23.09 -26.35 20.13
C SER A 134 23.96 -26.29 18.86
N LEU A 135 23.67 -25.36 17.94
CA LEU A 135 24.40 -25.21 16.68
C LEU A 135 25.46 -24.10 16.74
N THR A 136 25.46 -23.28 17.79
CA THR A 136 26.43 -22.20 18.02
C THR A 136 26.65 -21.99 19.53
N LEU A 137 27.72 -21.29 19.91
CA LEU A 137 27.93 -20.80 21.28
C LEU A 137 27.91 -19.26 21.30
N SER A 138 27.66 -18.68 22.46
CA SER A 138 27.80 -17.24 22.67
C SER A 138 28.45 -16.97 24.03
N PHE A 139 29.71 -16.52 24.00
CA PHE A 139 30.48 -16.14 25.19
C PHE A 139 30.26 -14.66 25.51
N HIS A 140 29.58 -14.41 26.62
CA HIS A 140 29.24 -13.08 27.10
C HIS A 140 30.22 -12.63 28.17
N TYR A 141 30.81 -11.44 27.98
CA TYR A 141 31.69 -10.79 28.95
C TYR A 141 31.17 -9.37 29.29
N ARG A 142 29.84 -9.20 29.24
CA ARG A 142 29.19 -7.90 29.40
C ARG A 142 29.26 -7.36 30.84
N LEU A 143 29.25 -8.26 31.82
CA LEU A 143 29.22 -7.97 33.26
C LEU A 143 30.57 -8.15 33.96
N ALA A 144 31.61 -8.61 33.25
CA ALA A 144 32.97 -8.71 33.77
C ALA A 144 33.56 -7.33 34.12
N LYS A 145 34.46 -7.27 35.12
CA LYS A 145 35.15 -6.04 35.53
C LYS A 145 35.86 -5.41 34.34
N LYS A 146 35.78 -4.08 34.18
CA LYS A 146 36.30 -3.33 33.02
C LYS A 146 37.79 -3.64 32.75
N GLN A 147 38.56 -3.76 33.82
CA GLN A 147 40.00 -4.06 33.85
C GLN A 147 40.34 -5.45 33.32
N GLN A 148 39.47 -6.45 33.48
CA GLN A 148 39.71 -7.84 33.05
C GLN A 148 39.33 -8.07 31.58
N VAL A 149 38.60 -7.15 30.94
CA VAL A 149 38.14 -7.31 29.55
C VAL A 149 39.26 -7.51 28.51
N PRO A 150 40.45 -6.88 28.60
CA PRO A 150 41.58 -7.17 27.71
C PRO A 150 42.09 -8.61 27.87
N GLU A 151 42.31 -9.07 29.10
CA GLU A 151 42.78 -10.41 29.46
C GLU A 151 41.81 -11.50 28.96
N ILE A 152 40.51 -11.34 29.28
CA ILE A 152 39.43 -12.23 28.82
C ILE A 152 39.42 -12.33 27.28
N LYS A 153 39.58 -11.21 26.57
CA LYS A 153 39.65 -11.22 25.10
C LYS A 153 40.91 -11.92 24.60
N LEU A 154 42.07 -11.69 25.21
CA LEU A 154 43.33 -12.31 24.79
C LEU A 154 43.24 -13.84 24.91
N LEU A 155 42.86 -14.32 26.09
CA LEU A 155 42.71 -15.74 26.41
C LEU A 155 41.72 -16.44 25.47
N VAL A 156 40.53 -15.84 25.24
CA VAL A 156 39.52 -16.43 24.35
C VAL A 156 39.94 -16.36 22.88
N ASN A 157 40.62 -15.29 22.41
CA ASN A 157 41.14 -15.28 21.03
C ASN A 157 42.27 -16.33 20.83
N GLN A 158 43.13 -16.53 21.83
CA GLN A 158 44.19 -17.56 21.80
C GLN A 158 43.58 -18.98 21.77
N MET A 159 42.65 -19.28 22.69
CA MET A 159 41.92 -20.55 22.74
C MET A 159 41.22 -20.90 21.42
N LEU A 160 40.59 -19.91 20.77
CA LEU A 160 39.85 -20.14 19.52
C LEU A 160 40.76 -20.22 18.28
N LYS A 161 42.00 -19.73 18.33
CA LYS A 161 42.94 -19.68 17.19
C LYS A 161 43.13 -21.03 16.48
N PRO A 162 43.33 -22.19 17.16
CA PRO A 162 43.53 -23.48 16.49
C PRO A 162 42.29 -24.00 15.77
N TYR A 163 41.09 -23.67 16.24
CA TYR A 163 39.84 -24.08 15.61
C TYR A 163 39.48 -23.20 14.40
N ILE A 164 39.89 -21.92 14.43
CA ILE A 164 39.78 -20.99 13.29
C ILE A 164 40.76 -21.39 12.19
N SER A 165 42.03 -21.68 12.52
CA SER A 165 43.03 -22.08 11.51
C SER A 165 42.68 -23.40 10.83
N LYS A 166 42.17 -24.39 11.59
CA LYS A 166 41.59 -25.64 11.06
C LYS A 166 40.25 -25.45 10.33
N ARG A 167 39.78 -24.20 10.15
CA ARG A 167 38.53 -23.83 9.46
C ARG A 167 37.28 -24.55 10.00
N LEU A 168 37.25 -24.86 11.30
CA LEU A 168 36.13 -25.53 11.97
C LEU A 168 35.08 -24.52 12.45
N ILE A 169 35.52 -23.37 12.97
CA ILE A 169 34.66 -22.30 13.49
C ILE A 169 34.89 -20.95 12.81
N ALA A 170 33.87 -20.11 12.84
CA ALA A 170 33.91 -18.69 12.52
C ALA A 170 33.42 -17.90 13.74
N ILE A 171 33.87 -16.64 13.87
CA ILE A 171 33.48 -15.74 14.96
C ILE A 171 32.65 -14.57 14.43
N ILE A 172 31.51 -14.32 15.08
CA ILE A 172 30.73 -13.09 14.93
C ILE A 172 30.95 -12.27 16.22
N ARG A 173 31.47 -11.04 16.07
CA ARG A 173 31.79 -10.16 17.22
C ARG A 173 30.64 -9.18 17.47
N GLY A 174 29.98 -9.30 18.62
CA GLY A 174 28.88 -8.42 19.05
C GLY A 174 29.26 -7.49 20.21
N LYS A 175 28.31 -6.65 20.64
CA LYS A 175 28.50 -5.65 21.71
C LYS A 175 28.74 -6.32 23.08
N LYS A 176 30.00 -6.57 23.44
CA LYS A 176 30.46 -7.38 24.59
C LYS A 176 29.96 -8.86 24.56
N VAL A 177 30.02 -9.49 23.38
CA VAL A 177 29.78 -10.93 23.17
C VAL A 177 30.64 -11.43 22.01
N ILE A 178 31.15 -12.66 22.13
CA ILE A 178 31.78 -13.43 21.04
C ILE A 178 30.81 -14.56 20.71
N GLU A 179 30.19 -14.53 19.54
CA GLU A 179 29.38 -15.65 19.04
C GLU A 179 30.26 -16.55 18.18
N ILE A 180 30.19 -17.85 18.40
CA ILE A 180 31.07 -18.87 17.83
C ILE A 180 30.19 -19.82 17.03
N THR A 181 30.39 -19.85 15.72
CA THR A 181 29.54 -20.60 14.78
C THR A 181 30.38 -21.61 14.00
N PRO A 182 29.78 -22.68 13.44
CA PRO A 182 30.45 -23.52 12.45
C PRO A 182 30.91 -22.69 11.25
N ASN A 183 32.11 -22.97 10.73
CA ASN A 183 32.63 -22.30 9.53
C ASN A 183 32.10 -22.98 8.26
N VAL A 184 30.83 -22.72 7.95
CA VAL A 184 30.12 -23.28 6.79
C VAL A 184 29.74 -22.18 5.79
N ASN A 185 29.56 -22.53 4.51
CA ASN A 185 29.09 -21.59 3.49
C ASN A 185 27.57 -21.31 3.58
N TRP A 186 27.07 -21.10 4.80
CA TRP A 186 25.66 -20.85 5.11
C TRP A 186 25.53 -19.72 6.14
N ASN A 187 24.45 -18.94 6.05
CA ASN A 187 24.20 -17.77 6.93
C ASN A 187 22.77 -17.22 6.72
N LYS A 188 22.42 -16.17 7.49
CA LYS A 188 21.12 -15.49 7.51
C LYS A 188 20.66 -15.08 6.10
N GLY A 189 21.58 -14.68 5.22
CA GLY A 189 21.28 -14.33 3.84
C GLY A 189 21.04 -15.52 2.91
N HIS A 190 21.70 -16.65 3.14
CA HIS A 190 21.39 -17.90 2.43
C HIS A 190 20.02 -18.44 2.81
N PHE A 191 19.68 -18.44 4.10
CA PHE A 191 18.35 -18.85 4.56
C PHE A 191 17.24 -17.87 4.12
N ALA A 192 17.49 -16.55 4.14
CA ALA A 192 16.57 -15.56 3.59
C ALA A 192 16.29 -15.77 2.09
N ALA A 193 17.31 -16.10 1.29
CA ALA A 193 17.13 -16.43 -0.13
C ALA A 193 16.39 -17.77 -0.32
N LEU A 194 16.64 -18.77 0.53
CA LEU A 194 15.89 -20.04 0.53
C LEU A 194 14.40 -19.81 0.81
N ILE A 195 14.05 -18.93 1.74
CA ILE A 195 12.65 -18.55 2.03
C ILE A 195 11.99 -17.93 0.79
N VAL A 196 12.64 -16.94 0.16
CA VAL A 196 12.11 -16.31 -1.06
C VAL A 196 11.94 -17.32 -2.19
N LYS A 197 12.88 -18.25 -2.36
CA LYS A 197 12.74 -19.37 -3.31
C LYS A 197 11.54 -20.27 -2.97
N LYS A 198 11.45 -20.79 -1.74
CA LYS A 198 10.35 -21.68 -1.32
C LYS A 198 8.97 -21.02 -1.38
N ILE A 199 8.88 -19.70 -1.23
CA ILE A 199 7.66 -18.94 -1.47
C ILE A 199 7.37 -18.90 -2.98
N THR A 200 8.35 -18.50 -3.81
CA THR A 200 8.24 -18.49 -5.29
C THR A 200 7.79 -19.85 -5.84
N ASP A 201 8.43 -20.94 -5.40
CA ASP A 201 8.12 -22.32 -5.78
C ASP A 201 6.64 -22.70 -5.48
N ARG A 202 6.05 -22.11 -4.42
CA ARG A 202 4.68 -22.34 -3.96
C ARG A 202 3.64 -21.45 -4.65
N ILE A 203 3.97 -20.19 -4.98
CA ILE A 203 3.05 -19.21 -5.59
C ILE A 203 3.22 -19.06 -7.11
N LYS A 204 4.19 -19.78 -7.70
CA LYS A 204 4.56 -19.78 -9.13
C LYS A 204 4.92 -18.39 -9.72
N THR A 205 5.21 -17.41 -8.86
CA THR A 205 5.54 -16.03 -9.23
C THR A 205 6.60 -15.45 -8.28
N PRO A 206 7.55 -14.62 -8.73
CA PRO A 206 8.53 -14.01 -7.84
C PRO A 206 7.90 -12.93 -6.93
N PRO A 207 7.99 -13.04 -5.60
CA PRO A 207 7.46 -12.03 -4.69
C PRO A 207 8.47 -10.88 -4.48
N LEU A 208 7.96 -9.74 -4.01
CA LEU A 208 8.79 -8.64 -3.50
C LEU A 208 9.28 -8.99 -2.09
N ALA A 209 10.59 -9.09 -1.90
CA ALA A 209 11.16 -9.25 -0.57
C ALA A 209 11.47 -7.89 0.06
N ILE A 210 11.20 -7.78 1.35
CA ILE A 210 11.50 -6.62 2.19
C ILE A 210 12.30 -7.13 3.38
N VAL A 211 13.59 -6.81 3.42
CA VAL A 211 14.51 -7.23 4.48
C VAL A 211 14.74 -6.07 5.45
N ILE A 212 14.49 -6.27 6.74
CA ILE A 212 14.72 -5.26 7.78
C ILE A 212 15.59 -5.87 8.89
N GLY A 213 16.69 -5.19 9.24
CA GLY A 213 17.66 -5.70 10.21
C GLY A 213 18.63 -4.67 10.80
N ASP A 214 19.19 -4.96 11.97
CA ASP A 214 20.02 -4.05 12.81
C ASP A 214 21.52 -4.41 12.75
N ASP A 215 21.88 -5.68 12.55
CA ASP A 215 23.20 -6.18 12.94
C ASP A 215 24.20 -6.31 11.76
N THR A 216 25.26 -7.10 11.95
CA THR A 216 26.27 -7.44 10.92
C THR A 216 25.98 -8.75 10.17
N THR A 217 25.04 -9.56 10.65
CA THR A 217 24.58 -10.81 10.01
C THR A 217 23.49 -10.53 8.97
N ASP A 218 22.67 -9.51 9.20
CA ASP A 218 21.72 -8.91 8.26
C ASP A 218 22.38 -8.37 7.00
N GLU A 219 23.63 -7.87 7.10
CA GLU A 219 24.43 -7.43 5.95
C GLU A 219 24.65 -8.56 4.92
N LYS A 220 24.61 -9.83 5.34
CA LYS A 220 24.65 -10.99 4.43
C LYS A 220 23.31 -11.16 3.69
N ALA A 221 22.18 -10.90 4.36
CA ALA A 221 20.85 -10.92 3.75
C ALA A 221 20.64 -9.74 2.80
N PHE A 222 21.05 -8.53 3.18
CA PHE A 222 21.03 -7.37 2.30
C PHE A 222 21.87 -7.59 1.04
N GLN A 223 23.05 -8.21 1.17
CA GLN A 223 23.90 -8.56 0.02
C GLN A 223 23.25 -9.61 -0.89
N LYS A 224 22.73 -10.72 -0.33
CA LYS A 224 22.14 -11.81 -1.12
C LYS A 224 20.85 -11.36 -1.84
N LEU A 225 20.10 -10.45 -1.23
CA LEU A 225 18.84 -9.90 -1.76
C LEU A 225 19.00 -8.47 -2.32
N LYS A 226 20.19 -8.07 -2.80
CA LYS A 226 20.49 -6.70 -3.25
C LYS A 226 19.55 -6.09 -4.31
N LYS A 227 18.83 -6.90 -5.08
CA LYS A 227 17.81 -6.43 -6.05
C LYS A 227 16.50 -6.00 -5.37
N GLN A 228 16.18 -6.55 -4.21
CA GLN A 228 14.93 -6.37 -3.44
C GLN A 228 14.93 -5.08 -2.59
N ILE A 229 13.95 -4.89 -1.70
CA ILE A 229 13.99 -3.79 -0.71
C ILE A 229 14.79 -4.25 0.51
N THR A 230 15.85 -3.52 0.84
CA THR A 230 16.75 -3.84 1.97
C THR A 230 16.94 -2.60 2.84
N ILE A 231 16.66 -2.74 4.14
CA ILE A 231 16.52 -1.64 5.10
C ILE A 231 17.34 -1.96 6.35
N THR A 232 18.35 -1.15 6.67
CA THR A 232 19.03 -1.24 7.96
C THR A 232 18.30 -0.39 9.02
N VAL A 233 18.23 -0.88 10.24
CA VAL A 233 17.83 -0.09 11.42
C VAL A 233 19.07 0.61 11.98
N GLY A 234 18.94 1.91 12.27
CA GLY A 234 20.06 2.81 12.51
C GLY A 234 20.78 3.21 11.22
N LYS A 235 21.26 4.46 11.14
CA LYS A 235 22.15 4.90 10.05
C LYS A 235 23.53 4.27 10.28
N LYS A 236 24.04 3.54 9.30
CA LYS A 236 25.40 2.96 9.27
C LYS A 236 26.19 3.62 8.13
N TYR A 237 27.52 3.54 8.16
CA TYR A 237 28.35 3.99 7.02
C TYR A 237 28.54 2.88 5.96
N HIS A 238 28.79 1.63 6.40
CA HIS A 238 29.16 0.52 5.51
C HIS A 238 28.07 -0.56 5.34
N SER A 239 26.78 -0.19 5.47
CA SER A 239 25.68 -1.15 5.24
C SER A 239 25.41 -1.36 3.75
N LYS A 240 25.08 -2.60 3.40
CA LYS A 240 24.66 -3.06 2.08
C LYS A 240 23.15 -2.92 1.86
N ALA A 241 22.42 -2.40 2.84
CA ALA A 241 21.04 -1.99 2.69
C ALA A 241 20.91 -0.80 1.71
N LYS A 242 19.88 -0.82 0.86
CA LYS A 242 19.52 0.34 0.02
C LYS A 242 19.09 1.53 0.88
N TYR A 243 18.29 1.25 1.91
CA TYR A 243 17.66 2.26 2.77
C TYR A 243 18.06 2.09 4.23
N TYR A 244 17.84 3.13 5.04
CA TYR A 244 17.85 3.03 6.49
C TYR A 244 16.59 3.63 7.13
N ILE A 245 16.26 3.11 8.31
CA ILE A 245 15.26 3.62 9.25
C ILE A 245 16.00 4.01 10.54
N LYS A 246 15.58 5.07 11.25
CA LYS A 246 16.35 5.56 12.42
C LYS A 246 16.31 4.60 13.61
N ASN A 247 15.17 3.93 13.87
CA ASN A 247 14.95 3.10 15.06
C ASN A 247 13.69 2.20 14.97
N THR A 248 13.49 1.33 15.96
CA THR A 248 12.34 0.42 16.13
C THR A 248 10.96 1.12 16.06
N LYS A 249 10.81 2.39 16.49
CA LYS A 249 9.53 3.12 16.40
C LYS A 249 9.16 3.42 14.94
N GLU A 250 10.15 3.69 14.09
CA GLU A 250 9.96 3.84 12.65
C GLU A 250 9.75 2.50 11.94
N VAL A 251 10.33 1.39 12.43
CA VAL A 251 9.97 0.04 11.97
C VAL A 251 8.47 -0.21 12.17
N ILE A 252 7.92 0.15 13.34
CA ILE A 252 6.46 0.09 13.59
C ILE A 252 5.69 0.97 12.59
N LYS A 253 6.13 2.20 12.32
CA LYS A 253 5.48 3.09 11.32
C LYS A 253 5.47 2.45 9.93
N PHE A 254 6.59 1.85 9.49
CA PHE A 254 6.70 1.24 8.17
C PHE A 254 5.88 -0.05 8.05
N LEU A 255 5.90 -0.91 9.08
CA LEU A 255 5.05 -2.10 9.13
C LEU A 255 3.55 -1.75 9.18
N LYS A 256 3.16 -0.62 9.80
CA LYS A 256 1.79 -0.09 9.72
C LYS A 256 1.41 0.30 8.29
N LEU A 257 2.27 1.05 7.59
CA LEU A 257 2.05 1.41 6.19
C LEU A 257 1.90 0.16 5.30
N LEU A 258 2.76 -0.84 5.47
CA LEU A 258 2.65 -2.11 4.74
C LEU A 258 1.33 -2.84 5.02
N ASN A 259 0.81 -2.73 6.25
CA ASN A 259 -0.49 -3.29 6.59
C ASN A 259 -1.65 -2.57 5.88
N THR A 260 -1.57 -1.27 5.61
CA THR A 260 -2.69 -0.51 5.01
C THR A 260 -2.74 -0.54 3.48
N ILE A 261 -1.68 -1.00 2.80
CA ILE A 261 -1.69 -1.24 1.34
C ILE A 261 -2.83 -2.18 0.98
N ASN A 262 -3.83 -1.65 0.26
CA ASN A 262 -5.16 -2.21 0.21
C ASN A 262 -5.32 -3.22 -0.96
N GLU A 263 -4.60 -4.35 -0.87
CA GLU A 263 -4.52 -5.39 -1.90
C GLU A 263 -5.90 -5.89 -2.39
N LYS A 264 -6.94 -5.88 -1.55
CA LYS A 264 -8.29 -6.35 -1.91
C LYS A 264 -8.81 -5.72 -3.20
N TYR A 265 -8.57 -4.44 -3.44
CA TYR A 265 -9.10 -3.73 -4.61
C TYR A 265 -8.27 -3.98 -5.87
N PHE A 266 -6.94 -4.08 -5.76
CA PHE A 266 -6.11 -4.52 -6.88
C PHE A 266 -6.40 -5.99 -7.25
N ALA A 267 -6.67 -6.85 -6.27
CA ALA A 267 -7.12 -8.22 -6.50
C ALA A 267 -8.52 -8.26 -7.15
N LYS A 268 -9.49 -7.45 -6.70
CA LYS A 268 -10.81 -7.31 -7.34
C LYS A 268 -10.68 -6.83 -8.78
N LEU A 269 -9.89 -5.79 -9.04
CA LEU A 269 -9.66 -5.25 -10.40
C LEU A 269 -8.88 -6.21 -11.31
N ARG A 270 -7.97 -7.04 -10.78
CA ARG A 270 -7.35 -8.15 -11.54
C ARG A 270 -8.35 -9.26 -11.85
N ARG A 271 -9.20 -9.64 -10.89
CA ARG A 271 -10.28 -10.62 -11.11
C ARG A 271 -11.29 -10.11 -12.14
N LEU A 272 -11.67 -8.84 -12.07
CA LEU A 272 -12.49 -8.16 -13.08
C LEU A 272 -11.84 -8.20 -14.47
N LYS A 273 -10.53 -7.92 -14.58
CA LYS A 273 -9.81 -8.10 -15.85
C LYS A 273 -9.95 -9.54 -16.36
N ASN A 274 -9.77 -10.55 -15.50
CA ASN A 274 -9.88 -11.96 -15.90
C ASN A 274 -11.32 -12.35 -16.30
N ILE A 275 -12.34 -11.88 -15.57
CA ILE A 275 -13.77 -12.02 -15.93
C ILE A 275 -14.01 -11.46 -17.35
N VAL A 276 -13.52 -10.25 -17.61
CA VAL A 276 -13.64 -9.55 -18.90
C VAL A 276 -12.92 -10.28 -20.04
N HIS A 277 -11.90 -11.09 -19.76
CA HIS A 277 -11.24 -11.94 -20.77
C HIS A 277 -11.99 -13.27 -20.94
N LYS A 278 -12.60 -13.81 -19.88
CA LYS A 278 -13.27 -15.11 -19.89
C LYS A 278 -14.71 -15.11 -20.41
N LYS A 279 -15.43 -13.99 -20.48
CA LYS A 279 -16.89 -14.06 -20.72
C LYS A 279 -17.78 -13.90 -19.47
N ASP A 280 -17.21 -14.00 -18.26
CA ASP A 280 -17.93 -14.36 -17.03
C ASP A 280 -18.69 -13.18 -16.37
N PHE A 281 -19.50 -12.49 -17.16
CA PHE A 281 -20.07 -11.19 -16.79
C PHE A 281 -21.29 -11.27 -15.84
N GLN A 282 -21.75 -12.48 -15.49
CA GLN A 282 -22.72 -12.70 -14.41
C GLN A 282 -22.06 -12.78 -13.02
N ASN A 283 -20.72 -12.78 -12.94
CA ASN A 283 -20.01 -12.80 -11.67
C ASN A 283 -20.40 -11.57 -10.80
N PRO A 284 -20.80 -11.73 -9.52
CA PRO A 284 -21.34 -10.63 -8.71
C PRO A 284 -20.43 -9.39 -8.63
N ASP A 285 -19.11 -9.60 -8.59
CA ASP A 285 -18.14 -8.50 -8.60
C ASP A 285 -18.16 -7.68 -9.90
N PHE A 286 -18.45 -8.32 -11.05
CA PHE A 286 -18.64 -7.60 -12.31
C PHE A 286 -19.94 -6.83 -12.32
N LEU A 287 -21.04 -7.41 -11.82
CA LEU A 287 -22.33 -6.73 -11.72
C LEU A 287 -22.25 -5.51 -10.78
N GLU A 288 -21.49 -5.60 -9.68
CA GLU A 288 -21.20 -4.46 -8.79
C GLU A 288 -20.27 -3.42 -9.45
N PHE A 289 -19.21 -3.85 -10.14
CA PHE A 289 -18.35 -2.94 -10.91
C PHE A 289 -19.15 -2.20 -11.99
N TRP A 290 -20.04 -2.92 -12.68
CA TRP A 290 -20.90 -2.42 -13.75
C TRP A 290 -21.82 -1.32 -13.25
N LYS A 291 -22.52 -1.50 -12.12
CA LYS A 291 -23.32 -0.42 -11.47
C LYS A 291 -22.53 0.87 -11.21
N GLY A 292 -21.22 0.76 -11.01
CA GLY A 292 -20.31 1.91 -10.81
C GLY A 292 -19.51 2.31 -12.05
N LEU A 293 -19.80 1.74 -13.23
CA LEU A 293 -19.12 2.02 -14.50
C LEU A 293 -19.87 3.08 -15.29
N ILE A 294 -19.15 4.14 -15.67
CA ILE A 294 -19.78 5.36 -16.14
C ILE A 294 -19.42 5.67 -17.61
N ARG A 295 -20.32 6.41 -18.26
CA ARG A 295 -20.53 6.68 -19.70
C ARG A 295 -19.27 6.99 -20.52
N ASP A 296 -19.41 6.86 -21.84
CA ASP A 296 -18.34 7.11 -22.80
C ASP A 296 -17.95 8.59 -22.97
N SER A 297 -17.05 8.86 -23.92
CA SER A 297 -16.49 10.16 -24.24
C SER A 297 -17.50 11.28 -24.53
N THR A 298 -18.72 10.93 -24.94
CA THR A 298 -19.81 11.85 -25.28
C THR A 298 -20.68 12.27 -24.08
N GLY A 299 -20.49 11.68 -22.90
CA GLY A 299 -21.33 11.93 -21.71
C GLY A 299 -22.77 11.40 -21.82
N ARG A 300 -23.12 10.76 -22.93
CA ARG A 300 -24.40 10.08 -23.17
C ARG A 300 -24.16 8.57 -23.23
N TRP A 301 -25.24 7.79 -23.26
CA TRP A 301 -25.19 6.59 -24.08
C TRP A 301 -25.25 7.08 -25.53
N LEU A 302 -24.26 6.76 -26.37
CA LEU A 302 -24.56 6.59 -27.79
C LEU A 302 -25.68 5.55 -27.86
N ALA A 303 -26.80 5.92 -28.47
CA ALA A 303 -28.06 5.20 -28.28
C ALA A 303 -27.90 3.73 -28.68
N TYR A 304 -27.97 2.83 -27.70
CA TYR A 304 -27.78 1.41 -27.94
C TYR A 304 -29.12 0.82 -28.38
N TYR A 305 -29.12 0.23 -29.58
CA TYR A 305 -30.31 -0.35 -30.20
C TYR A 305 -30.29 -1.86 -30.01
N TYR A 306 -31.07 -2.36 -29.05
CA TYR A 306 -31.24 -3.80 -28.87
C TYR A 306 -32.50 -4.24 -29.60
N LYS A 307 -32.36 -5.14 -30.59
CA LYS A 307 -33.45 -5.57 -31.49
C LYS A 307 -34.24 -4.40 -32.10
N GLY A 308 -33.53 -3.36 -32.56
CA GLY A 308 -34.12 -2.16 -33.15
C GLY A 308 -34.74 -1.15 -32.16
N VAL A 309 -34.99 -1.54 -30.91
CA VAL A 309 -35.54 -0.63 -29.89
C VAL A 309 -34.45 0.28 -29.35
N LYS A 310 -34.70 1.60 -29.38
CA LYS A 310 -33.77 2.64 -28.95
C LYS A 310 -33.78 2.81 -27.43
N TYR A 311 -32.77 2.31 -26.74
CA TYR A 311 -32.70 2.44 -25.30
C TYR A 311 -31.87 3.67 -24.85
N PHE A 312 -32.48 4.40 -23.91
CA PHE A 312 -31.93 5.42 -22.99
C PHE A 312 -31.83 6.90 -23.38
N LYS A 313 -32.04 7.70 -22.32
CA LYS A 313 -31.46 9.04 -22.11
C LYS A 313 -30.89 9.16 -20.69
N TYR A 314 -31.73 8.94 -19.67
CA TYR A 314 -31.36 8.92 -18.24
C TYR A 314 -32.23 7.89 -17.49
N GLY A 315 -31.66 7.16 -16.53
CA GLY A 315 -32.34 6.07 -15.81
C GLY A 315 -31.39 4.93 -15.40
N LYS A 316 -31.93 3.91 -14.70
CA LYS A 316 -31.19 2.73 -14.22
C LYS A 316 -30.40 2.04 -15.34
N GLN A 317 -29.21 1.57 -15.02
CA GLN A 317 -28.30 0.94 -15.96
C GLN A 317 -28.83 -0.41 -16.48
N SER A 318 -28.78 -0.63 -17.80
CA SER A 318 -29.12 -1.91 -18.43
C SER A 318 -28.21 -3.05 -17.97
N LYS A 319 -28.62 -4.29 -18.27
CA LYS A 319 -27.65 -5.41 -18.39
C LYS A 319 -26.63 -5.06 -19.49
N PRO A 320 -25.35 -5.44 -19.35
CA PRO A 320 -24.34 -5.16 -20.35
C PRO A 320 -24.59 -5.92 -21.66
N ASP A 321 -24.28 -5.30 -22.79
CA ASP A 321 -24.15 -5.97 -24.09
C ASP A 321 -22.67 -6.29 -24.31
N LEU A 322 -22.39 -7.57 -24.51
CA LEU A 322 -21.08 -8.19 -24.44
C LEU A 322 -20.56 -8.62 -25.82
N ASN A 323 -21.37 -8.37 -26.85
CA ASN A 323 -21.01 -8.46 -28.26
C ASN A 323 -20.67 -7.07 -28.82
N ASP A 324 -21.18 -5.99 -28.21
CA ASP A 324 -20.76 -4.63 -28.49
C ASP A 324 -19.25 -4.42 -28.20
N LYS A 325 -18.50 -4.10 -29.25
CA LYS A 325 -17.04 -3.88 -29.21
C LYS A 325 -16.66 -2.58 -28.49
N LEU A 326 -17.50 -1.54 -28.55
CA LEU A 326 -17.29 -0.25 -27.88
C LEU A 326 -17.54 -0.37 -26.37
N GLN A 327 -18.61 -1.06 -25.97
CA GLN A 327 -18.91 -1.32 -24.56
C GLN A 327 -17.81 -2.17 -23.92
N LEU A 328 -17.33 -3.22 -24.61
CA LEU A 328 -16.19 -4.01 -24.16
C LEU A 328 -14.89 -3.18 -24.07
N ALA A 329 -14.71 -2.16 -24.92
CA ALA A 329 -13.58 -1.24 -24.84
C ALA A 329 -13.70 -0.26 -23.66
N LEU A 330 -14.89 0.29 -23.38
CA LEU A 330 -15.20 1.10 -22.20
C LEU A 330 -14.93 0.34 -20.89
N ILE A 331 -15.41 -0.90 -20.79
CA ILE A 331 -15.18 -1.76 -19.62
C ILE A 331 -13.66 -1.93 -19.40
N LYS A 332 -12.90 -2.24 -20.46
CA LYS A 332 -11.44 -2.43 -20.40
C LYS A 332 -10.68 -1.13 -20.07
N SER A 333 -11.12 0.02 -20.57
CA SER A 333 -10.46 1.32 -20.33
C SER A 333 -10.72 1.83 -18.91
N SER A 334 -11.95 1.69 -18.40
CA SER A 334 -12.31 2.09 -17.05
C SER A 334 -11.64 1.22 -15.98
N ILE A 335 -11.51 -0.11 -16.16
CA ILE A 335 -10.70 -0.95 -15.26
C ILE A 335 -9.23 -0.48 -15.25
N LYS A 336 -8.67 -0.15 -16.43
CA LYS A 336 -7.28 0.34 -16.59
C LYS A 336 -7.08 1.74 -16.00
N HIS A 337 -8.11 2.58 -16.01
CA HIS A 337 -8.16 3.88 -15.34
C HIS A 337 -8.24 3.71 -13.82
N GLU A 338 -9.19 2.93 -13.30
CA GLU A 338 -9.41 2.72 -11.87
C GLU A 338 -8.16 2.14 -11.19
N GLN A 339 -7.52 1.14 -11.82
CA GLN A 339 -6.22 0.60 -11.38
C GLN A 339 -5.12 1.68 -11.32
N ALA A 340 -5.06 2.57 -12.32
CA ALA A 340 -4.04 3.62 -12.37
C ALA A 340 -4.31 4.78 -11.40
N PHE A 341 -5.58 5.09 -11.14
CA PHE A 341 -6.00 6.06 -10.14
C PHE A 341 -5.68 5.56 -8.73
N LEU A 342 -6.13 4.37 -8.33
CA LEU A 342 -5.83 3.79 -7.03
C LEU A 342 -4.31 3.59 -6.82
N SER A 343 -3.58 3.19 -7.85
CA SER A 343 -2.12 3.12 -7.81
C SER A 343 -1.52 4.51 -7.57
N GLY A 344 -1.98 5.55 -8.28
CA GLY A 344 -1.51 6.92 -8.06
C GLY A 344 -1.88 7.50 -6.69
N LEU A 345 -3.02 7.16 -6.09
CA LEU A 345 -3.34 7.54 -4.71
C LEU A 345 -2.31 6.98 -3.72
N ASN A 346 -2.04 5.67 -3.78
CA ASN A 346 -1.02 5.03 -2.97
C ASN A 346 0.36 5.68 -3.16
N ASN A 347 0.68 6.07 -4.40
CA ASN A 347 2.03 6.43 -4.84
C ASN A 347 2.30 7.94 -4.94
N GLY A 348 1.36 8.79 -4.49
CA GLY A 348 1.51 10.25 -4.57
C GLY A 348 1.54 10.79 -6.01
N GLY A 349 0.85 10.13 -6.95
CA GLY A 349 0.79 10.51 -8.36
C GLY A 349 0.21 11.91 -8.59
N PHE A 350 -0.70 12.34 -7.71
CA PHE A 350 -1.33 13.66 -7.70
C PHE A 350 -0.40 14.83 -7.30
N LYS A 351 0.88 14.60 -6.98
CA LYS A 351 1.85 15.69 -6.66
C LYS A 351 1.84 16.80 -7.72
N ASN A 352 1.77 16.42 -9.00
CA ASN A 352 1.38 17.26 -10.13
C ASN A 352 0.03 16.76 -10.66
N LEU A 353 -1.06 17.31 -10.12
CA LEU A 353 -2.42 16.84 -10.40
C LEU A 353 -2.79 17.01 -11.89
N LYS A 354 -2.47 18.16 -12.48
CA LYS A 354 -2.71 18.51 -13.90
C LYS A 354 -2.20 17.41 -14.85
N GLN A 355 -0.92 17.05 -14.72
CA GLN A 355 -0.30 16.00 -15.54
C GLN A 355 -0.75 14.58 -15.18
N TRP A 356 -1.18 14.33 -13.94
CA TRP A 356 -1.72 13.03 -13.55
C TRP A 356 -3.14 12.81 -14.10
N LEU A 357 -4.01 13.82 -14.05
CA LEU A 357 -5.35 13.77 -14.63
C LEU A 357 -5.31 13.58 -16.15
N ILE A 358 -4.43 14.29 -16.87
CA ILE A 358 -4.20 14.06 -18.32
C ILE A 358 -3.81 12.60 -18.59
N LYS A 359 -2.94 12.01 -17.76
CA LYS A 359 -2.52 10.59 -17.86
C LYS A 359 -3.61 9.59 -17.47
N LEU A 360 -4.59 9.97 -16.66
CA LEU A 360 -5.76 9.16 -16.30
C LEU A 360 -6.84 9.25 -17.40
N HIS A 361 -7.15 10.45 -17.87
CA HIS A 361 -8.04 10.70 -19.02
C HIS A 361 -7.61 9.90 -20.25
N ARG A 362 -6.31 9.91 -20.58
CA ARG A 362 -5.70 9.10 -21.65
C ARG A 362 -5.84 7.58 -21.49
N LYS A 363 -6.12 7.07 -20.27
CA LYS A 363 -6.36 5.63 -20.01
C LYS A 363 -7.84 5.26 -20.13
N GLN A 364 -8.74 6.17 -19.76
CA GLN A 364 -10.19 5.98 -19.83
C GLN A 364 -10.75 6.21 -21.24
N SER A 365 -10.21 7.21 -21.95
CA SER A 365 -10.58 7.52 -23.34
C SER A 365 -10.27 6.35 -24.26
N TYR A 366 -11.26 5.50 -24.53
CA TYR A 366 -11.13 4.36 -25.43
C TYR A 366 -11.36 4.81 -26.89
N PHE A 367 -12.32 5.69 -27.11
CA PHE A 367 -12.62 6.38 -28.36
C PHE A 367 -12.27 7.87 -28.27
N GLY A 368 -12.20 8.57 -29.41
CA GLY A 368 -11.91 10.02 -29.47
C GLY A 368 -10.48 10.43 -29.10
N THR A 369 -10.26 11.75 -29.07
CA THR A 369 -8.97 12.38 -28.72
C THR A 369 -8.69 12.33 -27.22
N LYS A 370 -7.40 12.29 -26.84
CA LYS A 370 -6.98 11.74 -25.53
C LYS A 370 -6.14 12.72 -24.72
N GLY A 371 -6.76 13.31 -23.70
CA GLY A 371 -6.14 14.26 -22.78
C GLY A 371 -5.93 15.66 -23.37
N GLN A 372 -6.82 16.12 -24.26
CA GLN A 372 -6.95 17.54 -24.61
C GLN A 372 -7.74 18.27 -23.52
N ILE A 373 -7.28 19.47 -23.18
CA ILE A 373 -7.84 20.34 -22.16
C ILE A 373 -8.57 21.51 -22.84
N LEU A 374 -9.62 22.06 -22.22
CA LEU A 374 -10.26 23.27 -22.73
C LEU A 374 -9.25 24.43 -22.79
N LEU A 375 -9.30 25.19 -23.89
CA LEU A 375 -8.49 26.39 -24.13
C LEU A 375 -9.28 27.70 -24.00
N LYS A 376 -10.62 27.61 -23.87
CA LYS A 376 -11.56 28.73 -23.64
C LYS A 376 -12.71 28.24 -22.77
N GLY A 377 -13.40 29.16 -22.07
CA GLY A 377 -14.66 28.87 -21.38
C GLY A 377 -15.72 28.19 -22.27
N ARG A 378 -16.64 27.45 -21.65
CA ARG A 378 -17.63 26.59 -22.35
C ARG A 378 -19.03 26.79 -21.78
N ILE A 379 -20.04 26.75 -22.66
CA ILE A 379 -21.46 26.67 -22.26
C ILE A 379 -22.08 25.31 -22.65
N SER A 380 -23.23 24.98 -22.04
CA SER A 380 -24.04 23.81 -22.36
C SER A 380 -25.54 24.16 -22.28
N GLN A 381 -26.32 23.65 -23.24
CA GLN A 381 -27.75 23.97 -23.43
C GLN A 381 -28.55 22.70 -23.81
N GLY A 382 -29.89 22.82 -23.84
CA GLY A 382 -30.80 21.79 -24.34
C GLY A 382 -31.16 20.72 -23.31
N GLU A 383 -30.44 19.60 -23.28
CA GLU A 383 -30.81 18.45 -22.42
C GLU A 383 -30.60 18.72 -20.93
N HIS A 384 -29.81 19.74 -20.57
CA HIS A 384 -29.72 20.25 -19.19
C HIS A 384 -31.11 20.67 -18.67
N SER A 385 -31.89 21.43 -19.44
CA SER A 385 -33.22 21.91 -19.03
C SER A 385 -34.15 20.77 -18.60
N LYS A 386 -34.10 19.63 -19.30
CA LYS A 386 -34.94 18.45 -18.99
C LYS A 386 -34.53 17.78 -17.68
N MET A 387 -33.23 17.60 -17.45
CA MET A 387 -32.71 17.04 -16.20
C MET A 387 -32.91 17.97 -15.01
N VAL A 388 -32.84 19.27 -15.24
CA VAL A 388 -33.02 20.26 -14.19
C VAL A 388 -34.49 20.35 -13.76
N ILE A 389 -35.41 20.51 -14.73
CA ILE A 389 -36.86 20.56 -14.48
C ILE A 389 -37.35 19.24 -13.88
N GLY A 390 -36.93 18.10 -14.43
CA GLY A 390 -37.42 16.77 -14.03
C GLY A 390 -36.70 16.12 -12.85
N SER A 391 -35.66 16.73 -12.26
CA SER A 391 -34.94 16.12 -11.13
C SER A 391 -34.21 17.12 -10.22
N VAL A 392 -33.46 18.10 -10.76
CA VAL A 392 -32.63 18.97 -9.90
C VAL A 392 -33.47 19.92 -9.05
N LEU A 393 -34.55 20.50 -9.58
CA LEU A 393 -35.42 21.39 -8.79
C LEU A 393 -36.04 20.68 -7.57
N SER A 394 -36.46 19.42 -7.73
CA SER A 394 -36.97 18.61 -6.61
C SER A 394 -35.87 18.22 -5.60
N LEU A 395 -34.61 18.04 -6.04
CA LEU A 395 -33.49 17.84 -5.10
C LEU A 395 -33.12 19.14 -4.37
N ALA A 396 -33.14 20.29 -5.06
CA ALA A 396 -32.92 21.59 -4.46
C ALA A 396 -33.96 21.86 -3.36
N GLN A 397 -35.24 21.61 -3.65
CA GLN A 397 -36.31 21.65 -2.66
C GLN A 397 -36.09 20.66 -1.51
N LYS A 398 -35.72 19.39 -1.78
CA LYS A 398 -35.45 18.38 -0.72
C LYS A 398 -34.38 18.83 0.28
N TYR A 399 -33.33 19.52 -0.18
CA TYR A 399 -32.19 19.90 0.65
C TYR A 399 -32.18 21.39 1.06
N ASN A 400 -33.26 22.13 0.82
CA ASN A 400 -33.35 23.58 1.04
C ASN A 400 -32.17 24.34 0.40
N ASP A 401 -31.94 24.07 -0.88
CA ASP A 401 -30.95 24.75 -1.70
C ASP A 401 -31.55 25.97 -2.41
N PRO A 402 -30.84 27.11 -2.53
CA PRO A 402 -31.33 28.29 -3.24
C PRO A 402 -31.46 28.10 -4.77
N TYR A 403 -31.05 26.97 -5.33
CA TYR A 403 -31.23 26.67 -6.76
C TYR A 403 -32.72 26.53 -7.13
N ILE A 404 -33.24 27.48 -7.92
CA ILE A 404 -34.65 27.58 -8.35
C ILE A 404 -34.77 27.67 -9.88
N ASN A 405 -35.94 27.99 -10.43
CA ASN A 405 -36.17 28.10 -11.88
C ASN A 405 -36.19 29.55 -12.43
N LYS A 406 -35.40 30.46 -11.83
CA LYS A 406 -35.39 31.90 -12.15
C LYS A 406 -33.99 32.50 -12.19
N GLY A 407 -33.74 33.43 -13.11
CA GLY A 407 -32.55 34.30 -13.12
C GLY A 407 -31.22 33.59 -13.35
N ALA A 408 -30.14 34.23 -12.89
CA ALA A 408 -28.79 33.67 -12.86
C ALA A 408 -28.48 33.08 -11.47
N GLN A 409 -27.83 31.92 -11.43
CA GLN A 409 -27.58 31.16 -10.21
C GLN A 409 -26.17 30.56 -10.21
N VAL A 410 -25.37 30.93 -9.22
CA VAL A 410 -23.95 30.56 -9.09
C VAL A 410 -23.78 29.48 -8.02
N VAL A 411 -22.96 28.46 -8.28
CA VAL A 411 -22.53 27.53 -7.22
C VAL A 411 -21.31 28.15 -6.53
N ASN A 412 -21.49 28.59 -5.30
CA ASN A 412 -20.42 29.24 -4.54
C ASN A 412 -19.42 28.17 -4.07
N LEU A 413 -18.34 27.97 -4.82
CA LEU A 413 -17.27 27.02 -4.51
C LEU A 413 -16.19 27.72 -3.67
N PRO A 414 -16.00 27.37 -2.37
CA PRO A 414 -15.05 28.06 -1.51
C PRO A 414 -13.63 28.10 -2.09
N VAL A 415 -12.97 29.26 -1.92
CA VAL A 415 -11.59 29.54 -2.40
C VAL A 415 -11.47 29.61 -3.94
N ILE A 416 -12.58 29.48 -4.68
CA ILE A 416 -12.65 29.87 -6.09
C ILE A 416 -13.07 31.34 -6.18
N ASP A 417 -12.51 32.05 -7.15
CA ASP A 417 -12.90 33.40 -7.54
C ASP A 417 -14.39 33.46 -7.96
N PRO A 418 -15.16 34.51 -7.65
CA PRO A 418 -16.56 34.64 -8.07
C PRO A 418 -16.78 34.48 -9.58
N ASP A 419 -15.92 35.09 -10.41
CA ASP A 419 -15.95 34.95 -11.88
C ASP A 419 -15.45 33.57 -12.35
N GLY A 420 -14.79 32.84 -11.45
CA GLY A 420 -14.37 31.45 -11.62
C GLY A 420 -15.37 30.42 -11.13
N CYS A 421 -16.53 30.82 -10.61
CA CYS A 421 -17.59 29.90 -10.19
C CYS A 421 -18.53 29.54 -11.37
N PRO A 422 -19.07 28.30 -11.41
CA PRO A 422 -19.99 27.88 -12.45
C PRO A 422 -21.37 28.49 -12.23
N MET A 423 -22.08 28.78 -13.31
CA MET A 423 -23.36 29.49 -13.28
C MET A 423 -24.39 28.85 -14.21
N ASP A 424 -25.65 28.80 -13.77
CA ASP A 424 -26.80 28.59 -14.64
C ASP A 424 -27.52 29.92 -14.90
N LYS A 425 -27.97 30.16 -16.14
CA LYS A 425 -28.88 31.25 -16.49
C LYS A 425 -30.19 30.67 -17.05
N TRP A 426 -31.32 31.05 -16.45
CA TRP A 426 -32.65 30.64 -16.86
C TRP A 426 -33.33 31.66 -17.78
N GLU A 427 -33.74 31.22 -18.96
CA GLU A 427 -34.47 32.02 -19.95
C GLU A 427 -35.54 31.14 -20.64
N ASN A 428 -36.79 31.61 -20.72
CA ASN A 428 -37.88 30.94 -21.45
C ASN A 428 -38.04 29.42 -21.15
N LYS A 429 -37.96 29.04 -19.85
CA LYS A 429 -37.96 27.65 -19.34
C LYS A 429 -36.79 26.78 -19.83
N GLN A 430 -35.79 27.35 -20.47
CA GLN A 430 -34.50 26.72 -20.77
C GLN A 430 -33.44 27.18 -19.78
N VAL A 431 -32.38 26.37 -19.61
CA VAL A 431 -31.23 26.73 -18.78
C VAL A 431 -29.93 26.60 -19.59
N THR A 432 -29.12 27.65 -19.55
CA THR A 432 -27.75 27.67 -20.08
C THR A 432 -26.78 27.50 -18.92
N HIS A 433 -25.98 26.45 -18.95
CA HIS A 433 -24.91 26.23 -17.97
C HIS A 433 -23.59 26.80 -18.49
N TYR A 434 -22.92 27.61 -17.68
CA TYR A 434 -21.64 28.24 -17.93
C TYR A 434 -20.58 27.57 -17.06
N TYR A 435 -19.59 26.94 -17.70
CA TYR A 435 -18.40 26.41 -17.05
C TYR A 435 -17.35 27.53 -16.88
N PRO A 436 -16.50 27.47 -15.84
CA PRO A 436 -15.45 28.45 -15.61
C PRO A 436 -14.46 28.51 -16.77
N ASP A 437 -13.86 29.70 -16.97
CA ASP A 437 -12.78 29.86 -17.93
C ASP A 437 -11.51 29.09 -17.48
N PRO A 438 -10.75 28.47 -18.41
CA PRO A 438 -9.51 27.76 -18.09
C PRO A 438 -8.46 28.52 -17.28
N LYS A 439 -8.48 29.87 -17.27
CA LYS A 439 -7.61 30.66 -16.38
C LYS A 439 -7.79 30.34 -14.89
N TYR A 440 -8.98 29.86 -14.47
CA TYR A 440 -9.26 29.48 -13.08
C TYR A 440 -8.89 28.03 -12.72
N PHE A 441 -8.56 27.17 -13.69
CA PHE A 441 -8.37 25.73 -13.44
C PHE A 441 -7.33 25.39 -12.37
N ASP A 442 -6.28 26.20 -12.21
CA ASP A 442 -5.25 25.92 -11.21
C ASP A 442 -5.74 26.16 -9.76
N GLN A 443 -6.75 27.02 -9.53
CA GLN A 443 -7.46 27.13 -8.23
C GLN A 443 -8.21 25.83 -7.91
N TYR A 444 -9.00 25.32 -8.87
CA TYR A 444 -9.72 24.05 -8.75
C TYR A 444 -8.75 22.88 -8.48
N LEU A 445 -7.65 22.80 -9.24
CA LEU A 445 -6.63 21.76 -9.08
C LEU A 445 -5.93 21.83 -7.72
N GLN A 446 -5.71 23.01 -7.15
CA GLN A 446 -5.17 23.16 -5.79
C GLN A 446 -6.11 22.56 -4.74
N ILE A 447 -7.41 22.90 -4.77
CA ILE A 447 -8.40 22.34 -3.84
C ILE A 447 -8.53 20.83 -4.03
N MET A 448 -8.69 20.35 -5.26
CA MET A 448 -8.79 18.92 -5.58
C MET A 448 -7.56 18.13 -5.10
N LYS A 449 -6.36 18.68 -5.25
CA LYS A 449 -5.12 18.06 -4.72
C LYS A 449 -5.17 17.94 -3.20
N SER A 450 -5.57 19.01 -2.49
CA SER A 450 -5.72 18.98 -1.04
C SER A 450 -6.75 17.93 -0.58
N LYS A 451 -7.86 17.76 -1.31
CA LYS A 451 -8.85 16.71 -1.01
C LYS A 451 -8.26 15.31 -1.19
N LEU A 452 -7.46 15.05 -2.22
CA LEU A 452 -6.76 13.76 -2.37
C LEU A 452 -5.71 13.51 -1.28
N GLU A 453 -4.99 14.55 -0.86
CA GLU A 453 -4.03 14.47 0.26
C GLU A 453 -4.75 14.14 1.59
N GLN A 454 -5.88 14.80 1.87
CA GLN A 454 -6.74 14.50 3.01
C GLN A 454 -7.35 13.09 2.93
N PHE A 455 -7.74 12.63 1.74
CA PHE A 455 -8.28 11.28 1.53
C PHE A 455 -7.24 10.19 1.84
N VAL A 456 -6.02 10.32 1.33
CA VAL A 456 -4.92 9.35 1.56
C VAL A 456 -4.46 9.32 3.02
N LEU A 457 -4.71 10.40 3.79
CA LEU A 457 -4.50 10.40 5.24
C LEU A 457 -5.64 9.74 6.05
N ARG A 458 -6.81 9.51 5.43
CA ARG A 458 -8.03 9.02 6.11
C ARG A 458 -8.53 7.66 5.62
N SER A 459 -8.11 7.18 4.45
CA SER A 459 -8.55 5.91 3.83
C SER A 459 -8.37 4.67 4.71
N ASP A 460 -7.51 4.76 5.72
CA ASP A 460 -7.12 3.67 6.62
C ASP A 460 -7.94 3.66 7.94
N HIS A 461 -8.92 4.57 8.08
CA HIS A 461 -9.75 4.79 9.26
C HIS A 461 -11.22 4.39 9.02
N LYS A 462 -12.07 4.46 10.07
CA LYS A 462 -13.51 4.22 9.95
C LYS A 462 -14.13 5.28 9.03
N VAL A 463 -15.00 4.86 8.10
CA VAL A 463 -15.81 5.76 7.27
C VAL A 463 -16.67 6.66 8.15
N ASP A 464 -16.61 7.96 7.91
CA ASP A 464 -17.39 8.99 8.60
C ASP A 464 -17.78 10.14 7.66
N LYS A 465 -18.64 11.06 8.13
CA LYS A 465 -19.14 12.19 7.33
C LYS A 465 -18.01 13.03 6.74
N LYS A 466 -16.89 13.22 7.45
CA LYS A 466 -15.74 14.01 6.96
C LYS A 466 -14.98 13.30 5.84
N THR A 467 -14.93 11.97 5.84
CA THR A 467 -14.31 11.20 4.75
C THR A 467 -15.19 11.20 3.49
N LEU A 468 -16.53 11.16 3.65
CA LEU A 468 -17.46 11.36 2.52
C LEU A 468 -17.44 12.80 1.99
N GLU A 469 -17.31 13.81 2.85
CA GLU A 469 -17.13 15.22 2.46
C GLU A 469 -15.92 15.43 1.54
N ILE A 470 -14.80 14.75 1.82
CA ILE A 470 -13.61 14.83 1.00
C ILE A 470 -13.85 14.26 -0.41
N ILE A 471 -14.59 13.15 -0.53
CA ILE A 471 -14.94 12.55 -1.83
C ILE A 471 -15.94 13.45 -2.59
N ALA A 472 -17.01 13.88 -1.92
CA ALA A 472 -18.03 14.76 -2.51
C ALA A 472 -17.42 16.08 -3.01
N SER A 473 -16.57 16.71 -2.19
CA SER A 473 -15.87 17.95 -2.55
C SER A 473 -14.85 17.75 -3.66
N TYR A 474 -14.11 16.62 -3.68
CA TYR A 474 -13.22 16.29 -4.81
C TYR A 474 -14.01 16.17 -6.13
N TYR A 475 -15.12 15.45 -6.10
CA TYR A 475 -15.99 15.25 -7.26
C TYR A 475 -16.61 16.57 -7.72
N GLN A 476 -17.21 17.36 -6.82
CA GLN A 476 -17.89 18.61 -7.18
C GLN A 476 -16.96 19.61 -7.88
N TYR A 477 -15.72 19.77 -7.39
CA TYR A 477 -14.74 20.65 -8.05
C TYR A 477 -14.29 20.05 -9.41
N GLY A 478 -14.14 18.73 -9.52
CA GLY A 478 -13.76 18.08 -10.78
C GLY A 478 -14.84 18.16 -11.88
N ILE A 479 -16.11 18.04 -11.50
CA ILE A 479 -17.24 18.22 -12.42
C ILE A 479 -17.32 19.67 -12.89
N ASN A 480 -17.32 20.64 -11.96
CA ASN A 480 -17.48 22.05 -12.30
C ASN A 480 -16.29 22.65 -13.04
N MET A 481 -15.06 22.22 -12.76
CA MET A 481 -13.87 22.63 -13.52
C MET A 481 -13.99 22.29 -15.02
N HIS A 482 -14.70 21.21 -15.38
CA HIS A 482 -14.87 20.72 -16.76
C HIS A 482 -13.60 20.74 -17.64
N MET A 483 -12.46 20.40 -17.04
CA MET A 483 -11.12 20.60 -17.61
C MET A 483 -10.90 20.04 -19.01
N PHE A 484 -11.56 18.93 -19.35
CA PHE A 484 -11.35 18.20 -20.60
C PHE A 484 -12.48 18.46 -21.61
N GLU A 485 -12.09 18.64 -22.89
CA GLU A 485 -13.02 18.82 -24.01
C GLU A 485 -14.08 17.70 -24.08
N ASN A 486 -13.63 16.47 -23.80
CA ASN A 486 -14.41 15.24 -23.81
C ASN A 486 -14.20 14.46 -22.49
N VAL A 487 -15.09 13.53 -22.15
CA VAL A 487 -14.94 12.55 -21.04
C VAL A 487 -14.79 13.13 -19.60
N ASN A 488 -15.01 14.43 -19.35
CA ASN A 488 -14.74 15.03 -18.03
C ASN A 488 -15.56 14.41 -16.87
N GLN A 489 -16.88 14.29 -17.07
CA GLN A 489 -17.82 13.84 -16.03
C GLN A 489 -17.52 12.39 -15.58
N SER A 490 -17.53 11.46 -16.53
CA SER A 490 -17.19 10.06 -16.33
C SER A 490 -15.80 9.84 -15.73
N LEU A 491 -14.86 10.79 -15.93
CA LEU A 491 -13.51 10.71 -15.37
C LEU A 491 -13.52 10.92 -13.86
N PHE A 492 -14.18 11.97 -13.35
CA PHE A 492 -14.23 12.23 -11.91
C PHE A 492 -15.20 11.33 -11.18
N ALA A 493 -16.29 10.91 -11.83
CA ALA A 493 -17.22 9.95 -11.25
C ALA A 493 -16.59 8.57 -11.03
N ASN A 494 -15.85 8.03 -12.02
CA ASN A 494 -15.08 6.80 -11.84
C ASN A 494 -14.04 6.93 -10.71
N GLN A 495 -13.49 8.13 -10.45
CA GLN A 495 -12.54 8.38 -9.37
C GLN A 495 -13.22 8.47 -7.99
N ALA A 496 -14.38 9.12 -7.91
CA ALA A 496 -15.21 9.11 -6.70
C ALA A 496 -15.65 7.68 -6.35
N ASN A 497 -16.16 6.92 -7.33
CA ASN A 497 -16.51 5.52 -7.15
C ASN A 497 -15.30 4.64 -6.81
N ALA A 498 -14.11 4.91 -7.32
CA ALA A 498 -12.89 4.23 -6.90
C ALA A 498 -12.54 4.52 -5.43
N MET A 499 -12.74 5.75 -4.94
CA MET A 499 -12.53 6.10 -3.53
C MET A 499 -13.59 5.47 -2.61
N LEU A 500 -14.87 5.47 -3.01
CA LEU A 500 -15.94 4.76 -2.28
C LEU A 500 -15.66 3.26 -2.20
N LYS A 501 -15.35 2.61 -3.33
CA LYS A 501 -14.93 1.20 -3.39
C LYS A 501 -13.76 0.95 -2.45
N LEU A 502 -12.70 1.76 -2.45
CA LEU A 502 -11.52 1.59 -1.60
C LEU A 502 -11.86 1.55 -0.09
N LEU A 503 -12.88 2.30 0.33
CA LEU A 503 -13.39 2.32 1.71
C LEU A 503 -14.27 1.10 2.07
N GLY A 504 -14.63 0.25 1.09
CA GLY A 504 -15.59 -0.84 1.25
C GLY A 504 -17.05 -0.44 1.05
N LEU A 505 -17.31 0.74 0.49
CA LEU A 505 -18.64 1.22 0.14
C LEU A 505 -18.97 0.80 -1.30
N LYS A 506 -20.26 0.62 -1.59
CA LYS A 506 -20.74 0.44 -2.97
C LYS A 506 -20.60 1.75 -3.76
N PRO A 507 -20.47 1.69 -5.11
CA PRO A 507 -20.47 2.88 -5.96
C PRO A 507 -21.86 3.55 -6.01
N VAL A 508 -21.87 4.86 -6.25
CA VAL A 508 -23.08 5.64 -6.54
C VAL A 508 -23.34 5.74 -8.05
N GLU A 509 -24.60 5.90 -8.44
CA GLU A 509 -24.98 6.11 -9.84
C GLU A 509 -24.67 7.53 -10.32
N HIS A 510 -24.33 7.68 -11.60
CA HIS A 510 -23.88 8.95 -12.19
C HIS A 510 -24.99 9.99 -12.44
N GLY A 511 -26.19 9.50 -12.75
CA GLY A 511 -27.10 10.15 -13.69
C GLY A 511 -27.54 11.56 -13.28
N ILE A 512 -27.97 11.72 -12.03
CA ILE A 512 -28.41 13.00 -11.45
C ILE A 512 -27.26 13.64 -10.64
N LEU A 513 -26.29 12.84 -10.18
CA LEU A 513 -25.15 13.26 -9.37
C LEU A 513 -24.33 14.38 -10.02
N ASP A 514 -24.07 14.29 -11.33
CA ASP A 514 -23.46 15.35 -12.14
C ASP A 514 -24.25 16.66 -12.05
N PHE A 515 -25.55 16.61 -12.35
CA PHE A 515 -26.38 17.81 -12.45
C PHE A 515 -26.58 18.47 -11.09
N ALA A 516 -26.62 17.68 -10.02
CA ALA A 516 -26.63 18.16 -8.64
C ALA A 516 -25.28 18.79 -8.24
N ALA A 517 -24.15 18.17 -8.58
CA ALA A 517 -22.82 18.73 -8.32
C ALA A 517 -22.61 20.08 -9.03
N MET A 518 -23.18 20.24 -10.23
CA MET A 518 -23.17 21.48 -11.02
C MET A 518 -24.05 22.62 -10.49
N ARG A 519 -24.91 22.39 -9.48
CA ARG A 519 -26.04 23.28 -9.16
C ARG A 519 -26.30 23.50 -7.68
N LEU A 520 -26.25 22.44 -6.87
CA LEU A 520 -26.48 22.55 -5.44
C LEU A 520 -25.24 23.13 -4.74
N GLN A 521 -25.47 24.03 -3.79
CA GLN A 521 -24.40 24.60 -2.97
C GLN A 521 -23.66 23.48 -2.19
N PRO A 522 -22.36 23.60 -1.90
CA PRO A 522 -21.55 22.45 -1.46
C PRO A 522 -22.05 21.70 -0.21
N LYS A 523 -22.70 22.40 0.73
CA LYS A 523 -23.35 21.80 1.92
C LYS A 523 -24.50 20.85 1.55
N ASN A 524 -25.26 21.20 0.52
CA ASN A 524 -26.47 20.49 0.11
C ASN A 524 -26.13 19.39 -0.90
N PHE A 525 -25.17 19.64 -1.81
CA PHE A 525 -24.56 18.57 -2.60
C PHE A 525 -23.93 17.48 -1.71
N LEU A 526 -23.27 17.86 -0.61
CA LEU A 526 -22.73 16.90 0.36
C LEU A 526 -23.83 16.02 0.97
N ASN A 527 -24.94 16.61 1.41
CA ASN A 527 -26.05 15.85 1.99
C ASN A 527 -26.64 14.88 0.94
N TYR A 528 -26.83 15.34 -0.31
CA TYR A 528 -27.25 14.47 -1.41
C TYR A 528 -26.28 13.32 -1.68
N PHE A 529 -24.98 13.59 -1.75
CA PHE A 529 -23.94 12.59 -1.97
C PHE A 529 -23.93 11.52 -0.86
N ILE A 530 -24.17 11.93 0.40
CA ILE A 530 -24.27 11.01 1.54
C ILE A 530 -25.52 10.13 1.42
N ASP A 531 -26.68 10.70 1.05
CA ASP A 531 -27.91 9.94 0.83
C ASP A 531 -27.74 8.91 -0.29
N GLU A 532 -27.11 9.26 -1.42
CA GLU A 532 -26.81 8.33 -2.53
C GLU A 532 -25.87 7.19 -2.10
N VAL A 533 -24.82 7.51 -1.32
CA VAL A 533 -23.90 6.48 -0.77
C VAL A 533 -24.64 5.55 0.19
N ASN A 534 -25.51 6.08 1.05
CA ASN A 534 -26.27 5.30 2.03
C ASN A 534 -27.40 4.47 1.39
N TYR A 535 -28.07 4.98 0.36
CA TYR A 535 -29.08 4.25 -0.41
C TYR A 535 -28.44 3.14 -1.25
N SER A 536 -27.21 3.35 -1.71
CA SER A 536 -26.44 2.31 -2.40
C SER A 536 -26.02 1.18 -1.46
N ALA A 537 -25.63 1.50 -0.22
CA ALA A 537 -24.90 0.70 0.79
C ALA A 537 -25.37 -0.73 1.03
#